data_AF-A0A955MCQ3-F1
#
_entry.id   AF-A0A955MCQ3-F1
#
_cell.length_a   1.000
_cell.length_b   1.000
_cell.length_c   1.000
_cell.angle_alpha   90.00
_cell.angle_beta   90.00
_cell.angle_gamma   90.00
#
_symmetry.space_group_name_H-M   'P 1'
#
loop_
_entity.id
_entity.type
_entity.pdbx_description
1 polymer ?
#
loop_
_entity_poly.entity_id
_entity_poly.type
_entity_poly.pdbx_seq_one_letter_code
_entity_poly.pdbx_strand_id
1 'polypeptide(L)'
;MIPYIANTDKNVEEMLKVIGVASFDDLFRDIQPHQRPKSFDLPQGKSEFEVLEYIKKIAGKNSSDLISFIGGGYYDHYVPSAVTALISRGEFYTAYTPYQPECSQGTLQALYEYQSSICTLTGMEVANASLYDGGTALYEAALMAFRITKRNKIVIDSGVNPIYRKILRSYTSNLDFQFAETPVAHGQAVREEITKLLDEDTAAIILQNPNFFGTVDDFTDIAEEAHKKGVLVIISTYPISLGMLKTPGEMGA
;
A
#
# COMPACT_ATOMS: atom_id res chain seq x y z
N MET A 1 0.10 -2.34 -36.27
CA MET A 1 -0.25 -1.60 -35.03
C MET A 1 -1.73 -1.80 -34.80
N ILE A 2 -2.12 -2.33 -33.65
CA ILE A 2 -3.54 -2.47 -33.31
C ILE A 2 -4.01 -1.08 -32.85
N PRO A 3 -4.98 -0.44 -33.52
CA PRO A 3 -5.47 0.85 -33.09
C PRO A 3 -6.13 0.73 -31.70
N TYR A 4 -5.95 1.74 -30.85
CA TYR A 4 -6.57 1.76 -29.52
C TYR A 4 -8.10 1.68 -29.60
N ILE A 5 -8.68 2.36 -30.60
CA ILE A 5 -10.09 2.26 -30.95
C ILE A 5 -10.25 1.08 -31.89
N ALA A 6 -10.93 0.03 -31.44
CA ALA A 6 -11.14 -1.19 -32.21
C ALA A 6 -12.18 -1.04 -33.33
N ASN A 7 -13.11 -0.08 -33.18
CA ASN A 7 -14.19 0.13 -34.13
C ASN A 7 -13.69 0.86 -35.38
N THR A 8 -13.99 0.30 -36.55
CA THR A 8 -13.81 0.98 -37.84
C THR A 8 -14.94 1.98 -38.10
N ASP A 9 -14.73 2.91 -39.04
CA ASP A 9 -15.78 3.85 -39.46
C ASP A 9 -17.08 3.14 -39.88
N LYS A 10 -16.96 1.98 -40.53
CA LYS A 10 -18.10 1.15 -40.91
C LYS A 10 -18.83 0.58 -39.68
N ASN A 11 -18.11 0.13 -38.66
CA ASN A 11 -18.75 -0.33 -37.42
C ASN A 11 -19.49 0.82 -36.73
N VAL A 12 -18.89 2.01 -36.71
CA VAL A 12 -19.52 3.20 -36.15
C VAL A 12 -20.81 3.52 -36.92
N GLU A 13 -20.79 3.54 -38.25
CA GLU A 13 -21.98 3.78 -39.08
C GLU A 13 -23.11 2.76 -38.80
N GLU A 14 -22.78 1.48 -38.75
CA GLU A 14 -23.73 0.41 -38.43
C GLU A 14 -24.34 0.58 -37.03
N MET A 15 -23.51 0.91 -36.03
CA MET A 15 -23.96 1.16 -34.66
C MET A 15 -24.88 2.39 -34.57
N LEU A 16 -24.53 3.50 -35.23
CA LEU A 16 -25.34 4.72 -35.26
C LEU A 16 -26.72 4.46 -35.89
N LYS A 17 -26.77 3.65 -36.95
CA LYS A 17 -28.03 3.24 -37.58
C LYS A 17 -28.91 2.39 -36.66
N VAL A 18 -28.32 1.46 -35.89
CA VAL A 18 -29.07 0.60 -34.95
C VAL A 18 -29.68 1.42 -33.81
N ILE A 19 -28.95 2.38 -33.26
CA ILE A 19 -29.44 3.24 -32.17
C ILE A 19 -30.35 4.37 -32.66
N GLY A 20 -30.40 4.64 -33.97
CA GLY A 20 -31.32 5.59 -34.60
C GLY A 20 -30.89 7.05 -34.51
N VAL A 21 -29.59 7.34 -34.48
CA VAL A 21 -29.04 8.71 -34.51
C VAL A 21 -28.28 8.97 -35.80
N ALA A 22 -28.15 10.23 -36.21
CA ALA A 22 -27.57 10.59 -37.49
C ALA A 22 -26.04 10.76 -37.42
N SER A 23 -25.49 11.07 -36.25
CA SER A 23 -24.08 11.37 -36.06
C SER A 23 -23.57 10.98 -34.67
N PHE A 24 -22.25 10.93 -34.52
CA PHE A 24 -21.60 10.74 -33.22
C PHE A 24 -21.93 11.89 -32.24
N ASP A 25 -22.06 13.13 -32.74
CA ASP A 25 -22.39 14.30 -31.92
C ASP A 25 -23.79 14.22 -31.29
N ASP A 26 -24.73 13.49 -31.94
CA ASP A 26 -26.07 13.27 -31.40
C ASP A 26 -26.05 12.46 -30.09
N LEU A 27 -24.98 11.69 -29.82
CA LEU A 27 -24.79 10.94 -28.57
C LEU A 27 -24.52 11.85 -27.37
N PHE A 28 -24.10 13.09 -27.60
CA PHE A 28 -23.72 14.04 -26.55
C PHE A 28 -24.69 15.22 -26.41
N ARG A 29 -25.92 15.12 -26.93
CA ARG A 29 -26.92 16.21 -26.86
C ARG A 29 -27.25 16.64 -25.43
N ASP A 30 -27.18 15.71 -24.48
CA ASP A 30 -27.44 16.00 -23.06
C ASP A 30 -26.35 16.87 -22.42
N ILE A 31 -25.15 16.90 -23.01
CA ILE A 31 -24.06 17.79 -22.61
C ILE A 31 -24.28 19.15 -23.29
N GLN A 32 -24.69 20.13 -22.49
CA GLN A 32 -24.98 21.48 -22.98
C GLN A 32 -23.74 22.13 -23.61
N PRO A 33 -23.87 22.94 -24.68
CA PRO A 33 -22.71 23.53 -25.37
C PRO A 33 -21.74 24.30 -24.46
N HIS A 34 -22.25 24.95 -23.41
CA HIS A 34 -21.43 25.70 -22.45
C HIS A 34 -20.62 24.81 -21.48
N GLN A 35 -20.97 23.53 -21.37
CA GLN A 35 -20.25 22.52 -20.57
C GLN A 35 -19.20 21.77 -21.38
N ARG A 36 -19.26 21.86 -22.72
CA ARG A 36 -18.32 21.17 -23.60
C ARG A 36 -16.96 21.86 -23.57
N PRO A 37 -15.85 21.10 -23.53
CA PRO A 37 -14.53 21.68 -23.68
C PRO A 37 -14.40 22.31 -25.06
N LYS A 38 -13.95 23.57 -25.14
CA LYS A 38 -13.77 24.29 -26.41
C LYS A 38 -12.52 23.83 -27.16
N SER A 39 -11.49 23.47 -26.41
CA SER A 39 -10.23 22.93 -26.92
C SER A 39 -9.50 22.24 -25.77
N PHE A 40 -8.56 21.36 -26.10
CA PHE A 40 -7.60 20.82 -25.16
C PHE A 40 -6.23 21.41 -25.50
N ASP A 41 -5.56 22.02 -24.51
CA ASP A 41 -4.19 22.49 -24.66
C ASP A 41 -3.22 21.32 -24.50
N LEU A 42 -3.17 20.46 -25.52
CA LEU A 42 -2.36 19.25 -25.56
C LEU A 42 -1.48 19.26 -26.81
N PRO A 43 -0.25 18.71 -26.73
CA PRO A 43 0.60 18.56 -27.90
C PRO A 43 -0.05 17.61 -28.91
N GLN A 44 0.36 17.75 -30.18
CA GLN A 44 -0.01 16.82 -31.25
C GLN A 44 0.34 15.38 -30.86
N GLY A 45 -0.54 14.45 -31.24
CA GLY A 45 -0.32 13.02 -31.05
C GLY A 45 0.97 12.55 -31.71
N LYS A 46 1.63 11.60 -31.08
CA LYS A 46 2.88 10.99 -31.54
C LYS A 46 2.63 9.52 -31.87
N SER A 47 3.38 8.97 -32.80
CA SER A 47 3.44 7.53 -33.02
C SER A 47 4.03 6.82 -31.80
N GLU A 48 3.76 5.51 -31.67
CA GLU A 48 4.30 4.69 -30.59
C GLU A 48 5.83 4.78 -30.48
N PHE A 49 6.54 4.78 -31.61
CA PHE A 49 8.00 4.90 -31.65
C PHE A 49 8.50 6.24 -31.10
N GLU A 50 7.86 7.34 -31.50
CA GLU A 50 8.21 8.67 -31.02
C GLU A 50 7.94 8.82 -29.51
N VAL A 51 6.84 8.24 -29.00
CA VAL A 51 6.55 8.23 -27.56
C VAL A 51 7.60 7.42 -26.81
N LEU A 52 7.94 6.23 -27.30
CA LEU A 52 8.93 5.37 -26.64
C LEU A 52 10.32 6.04 -26.58
N GLU A 53 10.77 6.65 -27.67
CA GLU A 53 12.03 7.39 -27.70
C GLU A 53 12.01 8.58 -26.74
N TYR A 54 10.91 9.34 -26.74
CA TYR A 54 10.73 10.47 -25.85
C TYR A 54 10.79 10.07 -24.36
N ILE A 55 10.08 9.01 -23.97
CA ILE A 55 10.08 8.51 -22.59
C ILE A 55 11.45 7.98 -22.19
N LYS A 56 12.14 7.24 -23.08
CA LYS A 56 13.52 6.78 -22.83
C LYS A 56 14.48 7.96 -22.59
N LYS A 57 14.35 9.02 -23.39
CA LYS A 57 15.16 10.25 -23.22
C LYS A 57 14.91 10.95 -21.88
N ILE A 58 13.67 10.97 -21.40
CA ILE A 58 13.34 11.51 -20.08
C ILE A 58 13.91 10.60 -18.98
N ALA A 59 13.68 9.29 -19.08
CA ALA A 59 14.15 8.32 -18.11
C ALA A 59 15.68 8.35 -17.95
N GLY A 60 16.42 8.57 -19.05
CA GLY A 60 17.89 8.73 -19.02
C GLY A 60 18.42 9.96 -18.28
N LYS A 61 17.55 10.84 -17.78
CA LYS A 61 17.93 11.94 -16.88
C LYS A 61 18.04 11.50 -15.42
N ASN A 62 17.50 10.33 -15.07
CA ASN A 62 17.55 9.79 -13.71
C ASN A 62 18.91 9.15 -13.43
N SER A 63 19.37 9.21 -12.19
CA SER A 63 20.55 8.46 -11.73
C SER A 63 20.13 7.06 -11.25
N SER A 64 19.78 6.17 -12.20
CA SER A 64 19.28 4.82 -11.91
C SER A 64 20.36 3.82 -11.48
N ASP A 65 21.62 4.06 -11.82
CA ASP A 65 22.70 3.07 -11.64
C ASP A 65 23.43 3.24 -10.29
N LEU A 66 22.78 3.89 -9.33
CA LEU A 66 23.33 4.12 -7.99
C LEU A 66 23.11 2.88 -7.12
N ILE A 67 24.14 2.52 -6.35
CA ILE A 67 23.99 1.58 -5.24
C ILE A 67 23.43 2.36 -4.05
N SER A 68 22.19 2.08 -3.66
CA SER A 68 21.49 2.82 -2.60
C SER A 68 21.41 2.00 -1.31
N PHE A 69 22.05 2.50 -0.25
CA PHE A 69 21.95 1.97 1.11
C PHE A 69 21.15 2.90 2.05
N ILE A 70 20.28 3.75 1.50
CA ILE A 70 19.48 4.71 2.28
C ILE A 70 18.53 3.98 3.24
N GLY A 71 18.01 2.81 2.84
CA GLY A 71 17.07 2.04 3.64
C GLY A 71 15.74 2.78 3.84
N GLY A 72 15.27 2.88 5.09
CA GLY A 72 14.06 3.64 5.41
C GLY A 72 12.77 3.02 4.86
N GLY A 73 12.71 1.70 4.76
CA GLY A 73 11.56 0.95 4.24
C GLY A 73 11.67 0.51 2.78
N TYR A 74 12.70 0.97 2.06
CA TYR A 74 12.95 0.60 0.67
C TYR A 74 14.36 0.01 0.55
N TYR A 75 14.43 -1.24 0.10
CA TYR A 75 15.67 -2.01 0.03
C TYR A 75 15.80 -2.64 -1.33
N ASP A 76 16.97 -2.44 -1.95
CA ASP A 76 17.28 -3.08 -3.21
C ASP A 76 17.39 -4.60 -3.01
N HIS A 77 16.83 -5.37 -3.93
CA HIS A 77 16.80 -6.83 -3.86
C HIS A 77 16.75 -7.45 -5.25
N TYR A 78 17.30 -8.65 -5.35
CA TYR A 78 17.24 -9.42 -6.59
C TYR A 78 15.80 -9.86 -6.88
N VAL A 79 15.24 -9.37 -8.00
CA VAL A 79 13.96 -9.83 -8.53
C VAL A 79 14.24 -10.95 -9.55
N PRO A 80 13.78 -12.20 -9.29
CA PRO A 80 13.99 -13.30 -10.22
C PRO A 80 13.41 -13.01 -11.61
N SER A 81 14.13 -13.40 -12.68
CA SER A 81 13.71 -13.14 -14.07
C SER A 81 12.33 -13.71 -14.43
N ALA A 82 11.92 -14.78 -13.75
CA ALA A 82 10.58 -15.36 -13.87
C ALA A 82 9.47 -14.36 -13.51
N VAL A 83 9.70 -13.43 -12.57
CA VAL A 83 8.72 -12.41 -12.18
C VAL A 83 8.47 -11.47 -13.34
N THR A 84 9.52 -10.94 -13.98
CA THR A 84 9.40 -10.07 -15.17
C THR A 84 8.68 -10.79 -16.32
N ALA A 85 8.98 -12.09 -16.51
CA ALA A 85 8.31 -12.89 -17.52
C ALA A 85 6.81 -13.07 -17.21
N LEU A 86 6.42 -13.21 -15.94
CA LEU A 86 5.02 -13.33 -15.53
C LEU A 86 4.25 -12.01 -15.67
N ILE A 87 4.79 -10.91 -15.15
CA ILE A 87 4.09 -9.61 -15.16
C ILE A 87 3.98 -8.99 -16.55
N SER A 88 4.75 -9.46 -17.53
CA SER A 88 4.63 -9.03 -18.93
C SER A 88 3.50 -9.72 -19.69
N ARG A 89 2.88 -10.75 -19.11
CA ARG A 89 1.76 -11.50 -19.71
C ARG A 89 0.43 -10.79 -19.45
N GLY A 90 -0.31 -10.49 -20.51
CA GLY A 90 -1.58 -9.74 -20.45
C GLY A 90 -2.60 -10.37 -19.50
N GLU A 91 -2.68 -11.69 -19.48
CA GLU A 91 -3.60 -12.45 -18.61
C GLU A 91 -3.37 -12.24 -17.11
N PHE A 92 -2.21 -11.75 -16.67
CA PHE A 92 -1.92 -11.45 -15.26
C PHE A 92 -2.24 -10.02 -14.84
N TYR A 93 -2.20 -9.04 -15.76
CA TYR A 93 -2.37 -7.62 -15.41
C TYR A 93 -3.59 -6.94 -16.03
N THR A 94 -4.30 -7.58 -16.97
CA THR A 94 -5.49 -7.00 -17.61
C THR A 94 -6.80 -7.39 -16.93
N ALA A 95 -6.82 -8.50 -16.19
CA ALA A 95 -7.96 -8.87 -15.37
C ALA A 95 -8.12 -7.89 -14.19
N TYR A 96 -9.37 -7.64 -13.79
CA TYR A 96 -9.67 -6.79 -12.63
C TYR A 96 -9.96 -7.63 -11.39
N THR A 97 -10.53 -7.02 -10.34
CA THR A 97 -10.91 -7.70 -9.10
C THR A 97 -11.67 -9.00 -9.41
N PRO A 98 -11.33 -10.12 -8.74
CA PRO A 98 -11.88 -11.45 -9.03
C PRO A 98 -13.33 -11.62 -8.52
N TYR A 99 -14.26 -10.80 -9.00
CA TYR A 99 -15.68 -10.85 -8.66
C TYR A 99 -16.38 -12.12 -9.19
N GLN A 100 -15.80 -12.79 -10.18
CA GLN A 100 -16.28 -14.06 -10.75
C GLN A 100 -15.30 -15.16 -10.37
N PRO A 101 -15.42 -15.74 -9.15
CA PRO A 101 -14.37 -16.59 -8.58
C PRO A 101 -14.11 -17.84 -9.42
N GLU A 102 -15.13 -18.42 -10.07
CA GLU A 102 -15.02 -19.58 -10.94
C GLU A 102 -14.12 -19.32 -12.16
N CYS A 103 -14.05 -18.06 -12.61
CA CYS A 103 -13.20 -17.61 -13.71
C CYS A 103 -11.89 -16.97 -13.25
N SER A 104 -11.59 -16.99 -11.94
CA SER A 104 -10.44 -16.28 -11.35
C SER A 104 -9.63 -17.12 -10.36
N GLN A 105 -9.80 -18.46 -10.37
CA GLN A 105 -9.14 -19.37 -9.43
C GLN A 105 -7.61 -19.24 -9.40
N GLY A 106 -6.96 -18.94 -10.54
CA GLY A 106 -5.50 -18.74 -10.57
C GLY A 106 -5.04 -17.54 -9.73
N THR A 107 -5.69 -16.38 -9.90
CA THR A 107 -5.42 -15.18 -9.10
C THR A 107 -5.79 -15.39 -7.63
N LEU A 108 -6.95 -16.01 -7.37
CA LEU A 108 -7.39 -16.28 -6.00
C LEU A 108 -6.44 -17.23 -5.27
N GLN A 109 -5.90 -18.26 -5.94
CA GLN A 109 -4.86 -19.12 -5.37
C GLN A 109 -3.62 -18.31 -5.04
N ALA A 110 -3.12 -17.46 -5.95
CA ALA A 110 -1.94 -16.64 -5.68
C ALA A 110 -2.12 -15.70 -4.48
N LEU A 111 -3.33 -15.12 -4.31
CA LEU A 111 -3.66 -14.31 -3.14
C LEU A 111 -3.71 -15.15 -1.86
N TYR A 112 -4.26 -16.36 -1.92
CA TYR A 112 -4.26 -17.29 -0.78
C TYR A 112 -2.84 -17.69 -0.36
N GLU A 113 -1.94 -17.95 -1.30
CA GLU A 113 -0.53 -18.25 -1.02
C GLU A 113 0.19 -17.04 -0.40
N TYR A 114 -0.11 -15.82 -0.87
CA TYR A 114 0.38 -14.59 -0.24
C TYR A 114 -0.09 -14.49 1.22
N GLN A 115 -1.39 -14.67 1.47
CA GLN A 115 -1.96 -14.61 2.83
C GLN A 115 -1.32 -15.67 3.73
N SER A 116 -1.22 -16.90 3.26
CA SER A 116 -0.61 -18.02 3.99
C SER A 116 0.86 -17.74 4.33
N SER A 117 1.60 -17.17 3.38
CA SER A 117 3.00 -16.78 3.57
C SER A 117 3.13 -15.65 4.60
N ILE A 118 2.27 -14.64 4.56
CA ILE A 118 2.28 -13.54 5.56
C ILE A 118 1.92 -14.07 6.95
N CYS A 119 0.88 -14.90 7.09
CA CYS A 119 0.53 -15.55 8.36
C CYS A 119 1.72 -16.34 8.92
N THR A 120 2.37 -17.16 8.08
CA THR A 120 3.52 -17.97 8.47
C THR A 120 4.70 -17.10 8.92
N LEU A 121 5.05 -16.07 8.14
CA LEU A 121 6.17 -15.16 8.48
C LEU A 121 5.91 -14.35 9.74
N THR A 122 4.67 -13.92 9.95
CA THR A 122 4.32 -13.04 11.08
C THR A 122 3.93 -13.79 12.34
N GLY A 123 3.66 -15.10 12.26
CA GLY A 123 3.10 -15.88 13.34
C GLY A 123 1.65 -15.51 13.69
N MET A 124 0.94 -14.85 12.76
CA MET A 124 -0.42 -14.34 12.97
C MET A 124 -1.48 -15.23 12.30
N GLU A 125 -2.70 -15.21 12.85
CA GLU A 125 -3.78 -16.12 12.43
C GLU A 125 -4.40 -15.75 11.07
N VAL A 126 -4.42 -14.47 10.70
CA VAL A 126 -5.11 -13.97 9.50
C VAL A 126 -4.30 -12.85 8.83
N ALA A 127 -4.25 -12.91 7.50
CA ALA A 127 -3.74 -11.83 6.64
C ALA A 127 -4.78 -11.49 5.57
N ASN A 128 -4.85 -10.22 5.17
CA ASN A 128 -5.66 -9.81 4.03
C ASN A 128 -4.90 -9.96 2.70
N ALA A 129 -5.56 -9.68 1.58
CA ALA A 129 -4.97 -9.76 0.24
C ALA A 129 -4.22 -8.47 -0.18
N SER A 130 -3.42 -7.90 0.73
CA SER A 130 -2.62 -6.66 0.62
C SER A 130 -3.33 -5.34 0.98
N LEU A 131 -2.50 -4.30 1.16
CA LEU A 131 -2.84 -2.88 1.31
C LEU A 131 -1.89 -2.05 0.42
N TYR A 132 -2.11 -0.74 0.32
CA TYR A 132 -1.35 0.13 -0.59
C TYR A 132 0.13 0.26 -0.25
N ASP A 133 0.46 0.51 1.02
CA ASP A 133 1.83 0.66 1.50
C ASP A 133 1.92 0.44 3.02
N GLY A 134 3.14 0.41 3.57
CA GLY A 134 3.37 0.17 5.00
C GLY A 134 2.82 1.25 5.92
N GLY A 135 2.80 2.52 5.49
CA GLY A 135 2.28 3.63 6.29
C GLY A 135 0.75 3.65 6.33
N THR A 136 0.09 3.39 5.21
CA THR A 136 -1.37 3.26 5.15
C THR A 136 -1.84 1.99 5.85
N ALA A 137 -1.07 0.89 5.81
CA ALA A 137 -1.33 -0.29 6.64
C ALA A 137 -1.26 0.00 8.15
N LEU A 138 -0.28 0.80 8.57
CA LEU A 138 -0.16 1.23 9.97
C LEU A 138 -1.36 2.09 10.43
N TYR A 139 -1.86 2.95 9.54
CA TYR A 139 -3.08 3.70 9.75
C TYR A 139 -4.31 2.79 9.91
N GLU A 140 -4.49 1.78 9.05
CA GLU A 140 -5.60 0.85 9.19
C GLU A 140 -5.51 0.03 10.48
N ALA A 141 -4.31 -0.40 10.89
CA ALA A 141 -4.09 -1.07 12.17
C ALA A 141 -4.46 -0.17 13.36
N ALA A 142 -4.09 1.11 13.33
CA ALA A 142 -4.50 2.10 14.32
C ALA A 142 -6.04 2.24 14.38
N LEU A 143 -6.71 2.35 13.23
CA LEU A 143 -8.16 2.41 13.16
C LEU A 143 -8.84 1.15 13.70
N MET A 144 -8.29 -0.03 13.42
CA MET A 144 -8.76 -1.28 14.00
C MET A 144 -8.67 -1.24 15.52
N ALA A 145 -7.53 -0.79 16.06
CA ALA A 145 -7.34 -0.70 17.50
C ALA A 145 -8.34 0.25 18.18
N PHE A 146 -8.57 1.44 17.61
CA PHE A 146 -9.60 2.36 18.10
C PHE A 146 -11.00 1.74 18.09
N ARG A 147 -11.35 1.00 17.03
CA ARG A 147 -12.67 0.36 16.91
C ARG A 147 -12.86 -0.80 17.89
N ILE A 148 -11.83 -1.59 18.14
CA ILE A 148 -11.85 -2.74 19.04
C ILE A 148 -11.92 -2.28 20.50
N THR A 149 -11.03 -1.37 20.89
CA THR A 149 -10.91 -0.92 22.29
C THR A 149 -11.91 0.16 22.67
N LYS A 150 -12.48 0.87 21.69
CA LYS A 150 -13.30 2.10 21.88
C LYS A 150 -12.55 3.24 22.58
N ARG A 151 -11.22 3.20 22.53
CA ARG A 151 -10.31 4.22 23.07
C ARG A 151 -9.78 5.10 21.95
N ASN A 152 -9.16 6.24 22.26
CA ASN A 152 -8.76 7.25 21.27
C ASN A 152 -7.27 7.64 21.29
N LYS A 153 -6.46 7.05 22.16
CA LYS A 153 -5.01 7.34 22.24
C LYS A 153 -4.15 6.22 21.67
N ILE A 154 -3.11 6.56 20.93
CA ILE A 154 -2.04 5.63 20.53
C ILE A 154 -0.70 6.14 21.07
N VAL A 155 0.09 5.21 21.60
CA VAL A 155 1.51 5.43 21.92
C VAL A 155 2.34 4.94 20.73
N ILE A 156 3.33 5.70 20.29
CA ILE A 156 4.17 5.37 19.13
C ILE A 156 5.64 5.48 19.52
N ASP A 157 6.42 4.43 19.29
CA ASP A 157 7.87 4.51 19.43
C ASP A 157 8.50 5.35 18.31
N SER A 158 9.40 6.27 18.66
CA SER A 158 10.07 7.14 17.67
C SER A 158 10.97 6.38 16.68
N GLY A 159 11.27 5.10 16.96
CA GLY A 159 11.92 4.17 16.04
C GLY A 159 11.03 3.73 14.88
N VAL A 160 9.72 3.97 14.92
CA VAL A 160 8.84 3.78 13.76
C VAL A 160 9.22 4.77 12.66
N ASN A 161 9.20 4.28 11.41
CA ASN A 161 9.56 5.04 10.22
C ASN A 161 8.91 6.44 10.23
N PRO A 162 9.69 7.53 10.13
CA PRO A 162 9.17 8.89 10.20
C PRO A 162 8.16 9.21 9.08
N ILE A 163 8.28 8.58 7.91
CA ILE A 163 7.30 8.71 6.82
C ILE A 163 5.97 8.10 7.25
N TYR A 164 5.99 6.92 7.88
CA TYR A 164 4.76 6.24 8.32
C TYR A 164 4.09 7.00 9.47
N ARG A 165 4.86 7.53 10.43
CA ARG A 165 4.35 8.44 11.47
C ARG A 165 3.68 9.67 10.88
N LYS A 166 4.27 10.27 9.83
CA LYS A 166 3.68 11.41 9.12
C LYS A 166 2.39 11.04 8.37
N ILE A 167 2.36 9.88 7.70
CA ILE A 167 1.16 9.36 7.03
C ILE A 167 0.05 9.18 8.06
N LEU A 168 0.32 8.49 9.17
CA LEU A 168 -0.65 8.25 10.23
C LEU A 168 -1.27 9.57 10.74
N ARG A 169 -0.43 10.57 11.07
CA ARG A 169 -0.90 11.90 11.50
C ARG A 169 -1.68 12.66 10.42
N SER A 170 -1.31 12.50 9.16
CA SER A 170 -1.98 13.17 8.04
C SER A 170 -3.38 12.60 7.80
N TYR A 171 -3.49 11.27 7.76
CA TYR A 171 -4.77 10.56 7.56
C TYR A 171 -5.75 10.75 8.72
N THR A 172 -5.23 11.03 9.92
CA THR A 172 -6.03 11.22 11.14
C THR A 172 -6.22 12.69 11.53
N SER A 173 -5.75 13.64 10.72
CA SER A 173 -5.72 15.07 11.05
C SER A 173 -7.09 15.69 11.38
N ASN A 174 -8.18 15.13 10.85
CA ASN A 174 -9.55 15.57 11.09
C ASN A 174 -10.33 14.62 12.01
N LEU A 175 -9.65 13.69 12.68
CA LEU A 175 -10.24 12.72 13.60
C LEU A 175 -9.81 13.06 15.04
N ASP A 176 -10.68 12.74 16.01
CA ASP A 176 -10.40 12.96 17.43
C ASP A 176 -9.52 11.83 18.00
N PHE A 177 -8.29 11.73 17.49
CA PHE A 177 -7.29 10.75 17.93
C PHE A 177 -6.09 11.44 18.55
N GLN A 178 -5.62 10.89 19.66
CA GLN A 178 -4.47 11.37 20.40
C GLN A 178 -3.26 10.49 20.10
N PHE A 179 -2.11 11.11 19.88
CA PHE A 179 -0.85 10.42 19.64
C PHE A 179 0.20 10.89 20.63
N ALA A 180 0.78 9.96 21.38
CA ALA A 180 1.92 10.20 22.24
C ALA A 180 3.15 9.47 21.67
N GLU A 181 4.28 10.16 21.53
CA GLU A 181 5.51 9.55 21.02
C GLU A 181 6.49 9.29 22.16
N THR A 182 7.11 8.11 22.17
CA THR A 182 8.20 7.76 23.09
C THR A 182 9.54 7.89 22.40
N PRO A 183 10.61 8.31 23.11
CA PRO A 183 11.93 8.39 22.53
C PRO A 183 12.51 7.00 22.32
N VAL A 184 13.54 6.94 21.46
CA VAL A 184 14.47 5.82 21.41
C VAL A 184 15.76 6.19 22.13
N ALA A 185 16.38 5.24 22.83
CA ALA A 185 17.70 5.39 23.42
C ALA A 185 18.61 4.28 22.88
N HIS A 186 19.79 4.65 22.38
CA HIS A 186 20.73 3.71 21.74
C HIS A 186 20.08 2.85 20.63
N GLY A 187 19.09 3.41 19.93
CA GLY A 187 18.37 2.72 18.87
C GLY A 187 17.29 1.75 19.37
N GLN A 188 16.99 1.66 20.66
CA GLN A 188 15.94 0.78 21.20
C GLN A 188 14.81 1.57 21.84
N ALA A 189 13.65 0.92 21.95
CA ALA A 189 12.48 1.48 22.63
C ALA A 189 12.77 1.66 24.13
N VAL A 190 12.41 2.81 24.70
CA VAL A 190 12.61 3.09 26.14
C VAL A 190 11.40 2.60 26.93
N ARG A 191 11.50 1.39 27.49
CA ARG A 191 10.41 0.70 28.22
C ARG A 191 9.76 1.59 29.27
N GLU A 192 10.55 2.30 30.07
CA GLU A 192 10.03 3.16 31.14
C GLU A 192 9.15 4.30 30.60
N GLU A 193 9.53 4.90 29.47
CA GLU A 193 8.74 5.97 28.85
C GLU A 193 7.47 5.44 28.21
N ILE A 194 7.52 4.22 27.64
CA ILE A 194 6.33 3.51 27.17
C ILE A 194 5.36 3.28 28.32
N THR A 195 5.80 2.62 29.40
CA THR A 195 4.94 2.24 30.52
C THR A 195 4.27 3.45 31.19
N LYS A 196 4.97 4.60 31.27
CA LYS A 196 4.40 5.86 31.79
C LYS A 196 3.23 6.39 30.96
N LEU A 197 3.21 6.13 29.66
CA LEU A 197 2.19 6.62 28.73
C LEU A 197 1.06 5.63 28.49
N LEU A 198 1.22 4.36 28.86
CA LEU A 198 0.15 3.36 28.76
C LEU A 198 -0.87 3.56 29.90
N ASP A 199 -2.07 4.01 29.54
CA ASP A 199 -3.20 4.29 30.42
C ASP A 199 -4.52 3.65 29.92
N GLU A 200 -5.60 3.87 30.66
CA GLU A 200 -6.95 3.35 30.37
C GLU A 200 -7.55 3.86 29.05
N ASP A 201 -7.05 4.99 28.52
CA ASP A 201 -7.47 5.59 27.26
C ASP A 201 -6.57 5.18 26.08
N THR A 202 -5.52 4.39 26.32
CA THR A 202 -4.62 3.92 25.27
C THR A 202 -5.24 2.73 24.52
N ALA A 203 -5.48 2.89 23.22
CA ALA A 203 -5.98 1.86 22.33
C ALA A 203 -4.89 0.89 21.89
N ALA A 204 -3.72 1.41 21.51
CA ALA A 204 -2.61 0.60 21.06
C ALA A 204 -1.25 1.27 21.30
N ILE A 205 -0.20 0.43 21.31
CA ILE A 205 1.18 0.87 21.09
C ILE A 205 1.68 0.41 19.71
N ILE A 206 2.34 1.31 18.99
CA ILE A 206 2.95 1.05 17.69
C ILE A 206 4.47 1.00 17.84
N LEU A 207 5.05 -0.10 17.38
CA LEU A 207 6.48 -0.41 17.38
C LEU A 207 6.93 -0.79 15.97
N GLN A 208 8.25 -0.81 15.73
CA GLN A 208 8.82 -1.31 14.48
C GLN A 208 10.03 -2.20 14.74
N ASN A 209 10.12 -3.36 14.08
CA ASN A 209 11.24 -4.30 14.23
C ASN A 209 11.70 -4.91 12.89
N PRO A 210 12.99 -4.77 12.50
CA PRO A 210 13.94 -3.79 13.00
C PRO A 210 13.39 -2.37 12.84
N ASN A 211 13.73 -1.48 13.77
CA ASN A 211 13.25 -0.11 13.70
C ASN A 211 13.95 0.71 12.60
N PHE A 212 13.56 1.97 12.43
CA PHE A 212 14.09 2.86 11.39
C PHE A 212 15.62 3.02 11.43
N PHE A 213 16.23 2.87 12.61
CA PHE A 213 17.67 2.96 12.81
C PHE A 213 18.40 1.63 12.52
N GLY A 214 17.66 0.57 12.19
CA GLY A 214 18.19 -0.77 11.91
C GLY A 214 18.38 -1.62 13.16
N THR A 215 17.90 -1.18 14.33
CA THR A 215 18.07 -1.91 15.58
C THR A 215 16.96 -2.95 15.74
N VAL A 216 17.38 -4.18 16.08
CA VAL A 216 16.49 -5.28 16.47
C VAL A 216 16.20 -5.18 17.96
N ASP A 217 14.96 -5.46 18.32
CA ASP A 217 14.52 -5.46 19.70
C ASP A 217 13.52 -6.61 19.96
N ASP A 218 13.47 -7.13 21.18
CA ASP A 218 12.42 -8.07 21.61
C ASP A 218 11.40 -7.28 22.43
N PHE A 219 10.16 -7.26 21.96
CA PHE A 219 9.07 -6.48 22.54
C PHE A 219 8.11 -7.32 23.39
N THR A 220 8.46 -8.57 23.70
CA THR A 220 7.62 -9.46 24.51
C THR A 220 7.25 -8.84 25.86
N ASP A 221 8.20 -8.19 26.52
CA ASP A 221 8.01 -7.50 27.78
C ASP A 221 7.01 -6.33 27.66
N ILE A 222 7.14 -5.53 26.60
CA ILE A 222 6.23 -4.43 26.30
C ILE A 222 4.82 -4.96 25.99
N ALA A 223 4.71 -6.04 25.23
CA ALA A 223 3.43 -6.63 24.88
C ALA A 223 2.70 -7.19 26.09
N GLU A 224 3.40 -7.91 26.97
CA GLU A 224 2.84 -8.40 28.23
C GLU A 224 2.30 -7.25 29.10
N GLU A 225 3.02 -6.13 29.21
CA GLU A 225 2.56 -4.98 30.00
C GLU A 225 1.39 -4.24 29.34
N ALA A 226 1.41 -4.07 28.02
CA ALA A 226 0.31 -3.48 27.26
C ALA A 226 -0.99 -4.29 27.43
N HIS A 227 -0.89 -5.62 27.32
CA HIS A 227 -2.02 -6.53 27.45
C HIS A 227 -2.66 -6.51 28.83
N LYS A 228 -1.89 -6.35 29.92
CA LYS A 228 -2.45 -6.18 31.28
C LYS A 228 -3.40 -4.98 31.38
N LYS A 229 -3.25 -3.98 30.51
CA LYS A 229 -4.07 -2.76 30.45
C LYS A 229 -5.12 -2.79 29.33
N GLY A 230 -5.24 -3.90 28.60
CA GLY A 230 -6.12 -4.04 27.43
C GLY A 230 -5.70 -3.18 26.24
N VAL A 231 -4.42 -2.78 26.18
CA VAL A 231 -3.83 -2.05 25.05
C VAL A 231 -3.37 -3.05 24.00
N LEU A 232 -3.71 -2.83 22.72
CA LEU A 232 -3.24 -3.69 21.63
C LEU A 232 -1.81 -3.34 21.21
N VAL A 233 -1.09 -4.29 20.62
CA VAL A 233 0.29 -4.10 20.18
C VAL A 233 0.34 -4.19 18.66
N ILE A 234 0.95 -3.21 18.01
CA ILE A 234 1.08 -3.17 16.55
C ILE A 234 2.56 -3.12 16.22
N ILE A 235 3.07 -4.13 15.52
CA ILE A 235 4.48 -4.19 15.11
C ILE A 235 4.59 -4.06 13.60
N SER A 236 5.14 -2.95 13.13
CA SER A 236 5.59 -2.81 11.74
C SER A 236 6.90 -3.59 11.56
N THR A 237 6.97 -4.46 10.55
CA THR A 237 8.12 -5.34 10.34
C THR A 237 8.57 -5.36 8.89
N TYR A 238 9.85 -5.65 8.66
CA TYR A 238 10.36 -5.98 7.34
C TYR A 238 10.21 -7.51 7.13
N PRO A 239 9.35 -7.99 6.22
CA PRO A 239 8.99 -9.41 6.18
C PRO A 239 10.16 -10.38 6.02
N ILE A 240 11.23 -9.97 5.31
CA ILE A 240 12.42 -10.81 5.11
C ILE A 240 13.19 -11.05 6.42
N SER A 241 13.22 -10.09 7.35
CA SER A 241 13.92 -10.30 8.63
C SER A 241 13.26 -11.36 9.52
N LEU A 242 11.98 -11.65 9.30
CA LEU A 242 11.24 -12.67 10.05
C LEU A 242 11.66 -14.10 9.72
N GLY A 243 12.49 -14.31 8.69
CA GLY A 243 13.17 -15.59 8.49
C GLY A 243 14.24 -15.89 9.55
N MET A 244 14.62 -14.91 10.38
CA MET A 244 15.67 -15.03 11.40
C MET A 244 15.24 -14.51 12.78
N LEU A 245 14.37 -13.50 12.81
CA LEU A 245 13.96 -12.84 14.05
C LEU A 245 12.70 -13.49 14.61
N LYS A 246 12.52 -13.35 15.94
CA LYS A 246 11.26 -13.66 16.62
C LYS A 246 10.12 -12.92 15.92
N THR A 247 9.03 -13.63 15.64
CA THR A 247 7.90 -13.09 14.89
C THR A 247 7.03 -12.18 15.76
N PRO A 248 6.24 -11.27 15.16
CA PRO A 248 5.24 -10.49 15.90
C PRO A 248 4.31 -11.36 16.77
N GLY A 249 3.78 -12.46 16.23
CA GLY A 249 2.91 -13.37 16.98
C GLY A 249 3.62 -14.01 18.18
N GLU A 250 4.89 -14.42 18.04
CA GLU A 250 5.69 -14.94 19.16
C GLU A 250 6.03 -13.89 20.23
N MET A 251 6.08 -12.60 19.85
CA MET A 251 6.23 -11.48 20.78
C MET A 251 4.90 -11.09 21.45
N GLY A 252 3.78 -11.70 21.06
CA GLY A 252 2.45 -11.35 21.58
C GLY A 252 1.90 -10.05 21.00
N ALA A 253 2.18 -9.76 19.73
CA ALA A 253 1.48 -8.68 19.01
C ALA A 253 0.00 -9.03 18.73
#